data_AF-A0A957XD92-F1
#
_entry.id   AF-A0A957XD92-F1
#
_cell.length_a   1.000
_cell.length_b   1.000
_cell.length_c   1.000
_cell.angle_alpha   90.00
_cell.angle_beta   90.00
_cell.angle_gamma   90.00
#
_symmetry.space_group_name_H-M   'P 1'
#
loop_
_entity.id
_entity.type
_entity.pdbx_description
1 polymer ?
#
loop_
_entity_poly.entity_id
_entity_poly.type
_entity_poly.pdbx_seq_one_letter_code
_entity_poly.pdbx_strand_id
1 'polypeptide(L)'
;GGDAKARSGVFWFTFRQGLTDHLDQLLYALAWFLHEQGVSGLWLYLNTNPDKFSGGGALTILRQNLAELTAAPPLLCFDEVDLLLGEGLHDSAAHAAIRAFLDDLLHFAHGHIPVLLIGQKLLTEPQPDALFVLAPFAADTLAAFLGRAQVQLEPIQQAHLLRFTRGNPLLLRLFLALQQRDASLVESLETMQTPAALDWLLLRLRPHLTRQEVTLLHELAVFQDAAPRDIWRNHKALQSLQTLGLVAAVGTGMVALHPALQQLLYGQIPPTQRITLHLAAAQALAERGRFTRAAWHYIQGGRPELAVWSWYSHRQQEMEQGQASATLDLFLPLVQQALPTADDERALALLLAPLLARAGRAQEGLALLERTTWPSESPTGTFAHEARGELLAELGDIDRSLA
;
A
#
# COMPACT_ATOMS: atom_id res chain seq x y z
N GLY A 1 4.09 22.73 -1.74
CA GLY A 1 3.97 24.09 -1.19
C GLY A 1 3.75 23.98 0.29
N GLY A 2 4.65 24.56 1.08
CA GLY A 2 4.89 24.22 2.48
C GLY A 2 3.83 24.69 3.47
N ASP A 3 3.57 23.83 4.43
CA ASP A 3 2.92 24.16 5.70
C ASP A 3 3.81 23.57 6.80
N ALA A 4 4.35 24.44 7.66
CA ALA A 4 5.31 24.10 8.70
C ALA A 4 4.60 23.33 9.83
N LYS A 5 4.33 22.04 9.60
CA LYS A 5 3.94 21.09 10.65
C LYS A 5 5.17 20.74 11.48
N ALA A 6 5.03 20.79 12.81
CA ALA A 6 5.96 20.15 13.72
C ALA A 6 6.27 18.74 13.18
N ARG A 7 7.53 18.53 12.77
CA ARG A 7 8.00 17.29 12.17
C ARG A 7 7.79 16.18 13.19
N SER A 8 6.78 15.34 12.99
CA SER A 8 6.51 14.22 13.89
C SER A 8 7.77 13.36 13.92
N GLY A 9 8.34 13.14 15.10
CA GLY A 9 9.46 12.21 15.29
C GLY A 9 9.04 10.74 15.15
N VAL A 10 8.06 10.45 14.30
CA VAL A 10 7.50 9.13 14.06
C VAL A 10 7.51 8.88 12.56
N PHE A 11 8.22 7.84 12.16
CA PHE A 11 8.14 7.25 10.83
C PHE A 11 7.10 6.13 10.85
N TRP A 12 6.21 6.09 9.86
CA TRP A 12 5.20 5.04 9.74
C TRP A 12 5.21 4.47 8.32
N PHE A 13 5.40 3.16 8.22
CA PHE A 13 5.39 2.44 6.95
C PHE A 13 4.51 1.20 7.07
N THR A 14 3.48 1.11 6.22
CA THR A 14 2.58 -0.05 6.16
C THR A 14 2.95 -0.89 4.95
N PHE A 15 3.23 -2.17 5.16
CA PHE A 15 3.47 -3.13 4.09
C PHE A 15 2.15 -3.55 3.42
N ARG A 16 2.14 -3.56 2.09
CA ARG A 16 1.01 -3.98 1.26
C ARG A 16 1.56 -4.74 0.06
N GLN A 17 1.01 -5.94 -0.15
CA GLN A 17 1.47 -6.82 -1.21
C GLN A 17 1.30 -6.18 -2.60
N GLY A 18 2.37 -6.14 -3.39
CA GLY A 18 2.42 -5.54 -4.72
C GLY A 18 2.32 -4.01 -4.74
N LEU A 19 2.43 -3.35 -3.59
CA LEU A 19 2.32 -1.88 -3.49
C LEU A 19 3.43 -1.23 -2.68
N THR A 20 3.74 -1.75 -1.49
CA THR A 20 4.73 -1.19 -0.55
C THR A 20 5.60 -2.29 0.06
N ASP A 21 5.71 -3.43 -0.62
CA ASP A 21 6.44 -4.61 -0.18
C ASP A 21 7.77 -4.82 -0.93
N HIS A 22 8.36 -3.72 -1.41
CA HIS A 22 9.73 -3.68 -1.93
C HIS A 22 10.67 -2.81 -1.08
N LEU A 23 11.94 -3.22 -1.04
CA LEU A 23 12.96 -2.58 -0.20
C LEU A 23 13.28 -1.15 -0.65
N ASP A 24 13.26 -0.87 -1.95
CA ASP A 24 13.46 0.47 -2.50
C ASP A 24 12.39 1.44 -1.98
N GLN A 25 11.12 1.06 -2.02
CA GLN A 25 10.01 1.88 -1.51
C GLN A 25 10.18 2.22 -0.03
N LEU A 26 10.56 1.23 0.78
CA LEU A 26 10.84 1.45 2.20
C LEU A 26 12.00 2.44 2.38
N LEU A 27 13.09 2.26 1.66
CA LEU A 27 14.28 3.09 1.79
C LEU A 27 14.06 4.52 1.31
N TYR A 28 13.33 4.73 0.21
CA TYR A 28 12.97 6.07 -0.25
C TYR A 28 12.04 6.77 0.76
N ALA A 29 11.08 6.06 1.35
CA ALA A 29 10.23 6.62 2.40
C ALA A 29 11.05 7.00 3.65
N LEU A 30 11.96 6.13 4.09
CA LEU A 30 12.89 6.41 5.19
C LEU A 30 13.82 7.59 4.87
N ALA A 31 14.37 7.64 3.66
CA ALA A 31 15.26 8.70 3.21
C ALA A 31 14.57 10.06 3.22
N TRP A 32 13.34 10.12 2.70
CA TRP A 32 12.52 11.32 2.74
C TRP A 32 12.25 11.76 4.20
N PHE A 33 11.83 10.83 5.06
CA PHE A 33 11.59 11.13 6.47
C PHE A 33 12.84 11.68 7.17
N LEU A 34 14.00 11.05 6.99
CA LEU A 34 15.25 11.51 7.60
C LEU A 34 15.72 12.85 7.03
N HIS A 35 15.52 13.08 5.73
CA HIS A 35 15.77 14.38 5.09
C HIS A 35 14.90 15.46 5.74
N GLU A 36 13.63 15.16 6.01
CA GLU A 36 12.78 16.02 6.83
C GLU A 36 13.29 16.13 8.27
N GLN A 37 13.98 15.15 8.86
CA GLN A 37 14.63 15.36 10.17
C GLN A 37 15.95 16.16 10.10
N GLY A 38 16.36 16.59 8.91
CA GLY A 38 17.59 17.36 8.68
C GLY A 38 18.81 16.51 8.31
N VAL A 39 18.66 15.20 8.20
CA VAL A 39 19.74 14.27 7.87
C VAL A 39 19.54 13.67 6.48
N SER A 40 20.36 14.08 5.53
CA SER A 40 20.11 13.84 4.09
C SER A 40 21.00 12.76 3.47
N GLY A 41 21.84 12.07 4.25
CA GLY A 41 22.83 11.13 3.71
C GLY A 41 22.20 10.01 2.88
N LEU A 42 21.09 9.44 3.36
CA LEU A 42 20.41 8.34 2.65
C LEU A 42 19.71 8.85 1.39
N TRP A 43 19.10 10.03 1.45
CA TRP A 43 18.48 10.68 0.30
C TRP A 43 19.50 10.96 -0.81
N LEU A 44 20.68 11.48 -0.46
CA LEU A 44 21.75 11.73 -1.41
C LEU A 44 22.28 10.42 -2.01
N TYR A 45 22.46 9.38 -1.20
CA TYR A 45 22.91 8.07 -1.66
C TYR A 45 21.97 7.47 -2.73
N LEU A 46 20.67 7.46 -2.45
CA LEU A 46 19.66 6.89 -3.35
C LEU A 46 19.57 7.65 -4.68
N ASN A 47 19.67 8.99 -4.63
CA ASN A 47 19.56 9.82 -5.84
C ASN A 47 20.86 9.93 -6.66
N THR A 48 22.03 9.68 -6.06
CA THR A 48 23.32 9.78 -6.76
C THR A 48 23.69 8.49 -7.49
N ASN A 49 23.24 7.33 -6.99
CA ASN A 49 23.56 6.02 -7.56
C ASN A 49 22.31 5.16 -7.72
N PRO A 50 21.31 5.60 -8.50
CA PRO A 50 20.01 4.95 -8.52
C PRO A 50 20.09 3.53 -9.12
N ASP A 51 21.07 3.24 -9.97
CA ASP A 51 21.28 1.93 -10.63
C ASP A 51 22.22 0.97 -9.86
N LYS A 52 22.93 1.47 -8.83
CA LYS A 52 23.87 0.67 -8.00
C LYS A 52 23.33 0.45 -6.59
N PHE A 53 22.04 0.19 -6.52
CA PHE A 53 21.34 0.00 -5.27
C PHE A 53 21.84 -1.28 -4.56
N SER A 54 22.32 -1.13 -3.32
CA SER A 54 22.63 -2.27 -2.45
C SER A 54 22.03 -2.07 -1.06
N GLY A 55 21.32 -3.07 -0.55
CA GLY A 55 20.71 -3.01 0.78
C GLY A 55 21.75 -2.74 1.88
N GLY A 56 22.93 -3.36 1.79
CA GLY A 56 24.01 -3.15 2.76
C GLY A 56 24.61 -1.74 2.75
N GLY A 57 24.77 -1.14 1.57
CA GLY A 57 25.22 0.26 1.45
C GLY A 57 24.19 1.24 2.03
N ALA A 58 22.92 1.06 1.70
CA ALA A 58 21.82 1.86 2.24
C ALA A 58 21.73 1.75 3.76
N LEU A 59 21.84 0.53 4.30
CA LEU A 59 21.84 0.27 5.73
C LEU A 59 23.02 0.96 6.45
N THR A 60 24.22 0.94 5.87
CA THR A 60 25.39 1.61 6.46
C THR A 60 25.16 3.11 6.63
N ILE A 61 24.62 3.75 5.59
CA ILE A 61 24.30 5.19 5.61
C ILE A 61 23.13 5.48 6.55
N LEU A 62 22.12 4.60 6.57
CA LEU A 62 21.00 4.70 7.51
C LEU A 62 21.49 4.67 8.97
N ARG A 63 22.39 3.74 9.31
CA ARG A 63 22.98 3.65 10.65
C ARG A 63 23.69 4.94 11.05
N GLN A 64 24.48 5.52 10.14
CA GLN A 64 25.12 6.80 10.37
C GLN A 64 24.09 7.91 10.59
N ASN A 65 23.10 8.04 9.71
CA ASN A 65 22.08 9.09 9.80
C ASN A 65 21.29 9.00 11.11
N LEU A 66 20.94 7.79 11.55
CA LEU A 66 20.19 7.61 12.79
C LEU A 66 21.07 7.89 14.03
N ALA A 67 22.37 7.61 13.97
CA ALA A 67 23.31 7.96 15.04
C ALA A 67 23.46 9.48 15.21
N GLU A 68 23.21 10.29 14.18
CA GLU A 68 23.19 11.76 14.27
C GLU A 68 21.93 12.28 14.99
N LEU A 69 20.88 11.47 15.11
CA LEU A 69 19.59 11.83 15.71
C LEU A 69 19.45 11.40 17.18
N THR A 70 20.53 10.97 17.85
CA THR A 70 20.47 10.39 19.21
C THR A 70 19.93 11.33 20.28
N ALA A 71 19.96 12.65 20.08
CA ALA A 71 19.39 13.62 21.02
C ALA A 71 17.85 13.58 21.04
N ALA A 72 17.22 13.18 19.93
CA ALA A 72 15.78 13.04 19.78
C ALA A 72 15.50 11.90 18.77
N PRO A 73 15.72 10.64 19.17
CA PRO A 73 15.66 9.52 18.24
C PRO A 73 14.22 9.33 17.73
N PRO A 74 14.01 9.15 16.41
CA PRO A 74 12.69 8.93 15.87
C PRO A 74 12.15 7.53 16.26
N LEU A 75 10.84 7.42 16.41
CA LEU A 75 10.14 6.14 16.47
C LEU A 75 9.92 5.60 15.06
N LEU A 76 10.44 4.41 14.76
CA LEU A 76 10.23 3.74 13.49
C LEU A 76 9.10 2.72 13.63
N CYS A 77 7.92 3.00 13.07
CA CYS A 77 6.77 2.10 13.06
C CYS A 77 6.67 1.37 11.72
N PHE A 78 6.68 0.05 11.77
CA PHE A 78 6.46 -0.85 10.65
C PHE A 78 5.17 -1.63 10.88
N ASP A 79 4.21 -1.46 9.98
CA ASP A 79 2.85 -1.95 10.11
C ASP A 79 2.53 -3.03 9.07
N GLU A 80 1.70 -4.00 9.47
CA GLU A 80 1.36 -5.21 8.71
C GLU A 80 2.61 -6.03 8.34
N VAL A 81 3.61 -6.09 9.24
CA VAL A 81 4.89 -6.74 8.95
C VAL A 81 4.72 -8.21 8.60
N ASP A 82 3.73 -8.88 9.18
CA ASP A 82 3.47 -10.30 8.96
C ASP A 82 3.09 -10.65 7.51
N LEU A 83 2.73 -9.66 6.69
CA LEU A 83 2.54 -9.84 5.25
C LEU A 83 3.86 -10.15 4.52
N LEU A 84 5.00 -9.86 5.15
CA LEU A 84 6.32 -10.26 4.65
C LEU A 84 6.62 -11.74 4.95
N LEU A 85 5.82 -12.43 5.77
CA LEU A 85 5.98 -13.87 5.96
C LEU A 85 5.33 -14.59 4.79
N GLY A 86 6.14 -15.28 3.98
CA GLY A 86 5.63 -16.06 2.87
C GLY A 86 4.57 -17.08 3.33
N GLU A 87 3.50 -17.22 2.55
CA GLU A 87 2.54 -18.31 2.75
C GLU A 87 3.12 -19.61 2.15
N GLY A 88 3.87 -20.37 2.96
CA GLY A 88 4.38 -21.69 2.58
C GLY A 88 5.65 -21.68 1.72
N LEU A 89 5.66 -22.44 0.61
CA LEU A 89 6.85 -22.68 -0.25
C LEU A 89 7.17 -21.53 -1.24
N HIS A 90 6.38 -20.46 -1.25
CA HIS A 90 6.52 -19.35 -2.20
C HIS A 90 6.91 -18.05 -1.49
N ASP A 91 8.05 -18.09 -0.80
CA ASP A 91 8.66 -16.89 -0.24
C ASP A 91 9.27 -16.03 -1.36
N SER A 92 8.87 -14.76 -1.42
CA SER A 92 9.36 -13.83 -2.43
C SER A 92 10.77 -13.34 -2.08
N ALA A 93 11.66 -13.27 -3.07
CA ALA A 93 12.98 -12.67 -2.89
C ALA A 93 12.90 -11.22 -2.40
N ALA A 94 11.87 -10.47 -2.81
CA ALA A 94 11.63 -9.11 -2.33
C ALA A 94 11.32 -9.07 -0.83
N HIS A 95 10.45 -9.97 -0.36
CA HIS A 95 10.10 -10.07 1.06
C HIS A 95 11.31 -10.53 1.89
N ALA A 96 12.08 -11.51 1.40
CA ALA A 96 13.32 -11.94 2.04
C ALA A 96 14.34 -10.80 2.19
N ALA A 97 14.49 -9.95 1.18
CA ALA A 97 15.37 -8.79 1.24
C ALA A 97 14.91 -7.76 2.29
N ILE A 98 13.60 -7.51 2.41
CA ILE A 98 13.06 -6.61 3.44
C ILE A 98 13.26 -7.20 4.83
N ARG A 99 12.97 -8.50 5.03
CA ARG A 99 13.15 -9.14 6.34
C ARG A 99 14.61 -9.08 6.78
N ALA A 100 15.55 -9.44 5.90
CA ALA A 100 16.98 -9.33 6.18
C ALA A 100 17.39 -7.89 6.53
N PHE A 101 16.87 -6.89 5.80
CA PHE A 101 17.11 -5.49 6.11
C PHE A 101 16.54 -5.07 7.47
N LEU A 102 15.31 -5.49 7.81
CA LEU A 102 14.69 -5.21 9.10
C LEU A 102 15.45 -5.90 10.23
N ASP A 103 15.87 -7.14 10.07
CA ASP A 103 16.70 -7.86 11.05
C ASP A 103 17.99 -7.09 11.34
N ASP A 104 18.71 -6.68 10.30
CA ASP A 104 19.93 -5.91 10.43
C ASP A 104 19.73 -4.51 11.04
N LEU A 105 18.58 -3.89 10.76
CA LEU A 105 18.18 -2.62 11.36
C LEU A 105 17.87 -2.80 12.85
N LEU A 106 17.11 -3.83 13.23
CA LEU A 106 16.74 -4.13 14.61
C LEU A 106 17.98 -4.43 15.47
N HIS A 107 18.92 -5.22 14.95
CA HIS A 107 20.19 -5.49 15.63
C HIS A 107 20.99 -4.22 15.92
N PHE A 108 20.98 -3.24 15.00
CA PHE A 108 21.64 -1.96 15.22
C PHE A 108 20.85 -1.03 16.13
N ALA A 109 19.53 -0.96 15.94
CA ALA A 109 18.64 -0.07 16.67
C ALA A 109 18.52 -0.43 18.15
N HIS A 110 18.81 -1.69 18.50
CA HIS A 110 18.73 -2.21 19.86
C HIS A 110 19.47 -1.30 20.86
N GLY A 111 18.72 -0.67 21.76
CA GLY A 111 19.24 0.25 22.78
C GLY A 111 19.49 1.69 22.32
N HIS A 112 19.27 2.02 21.05
CA HIS A 112 19.59 3.33 20.47
C HIS A 112 18.41 4.03 19.81
N ILE A 113 17.50 3.28 19.18
CA ILE A 113 16.39 3.82 18.39
C ILE A 113 15.14 2.98 18.66
N PRO A 114 14.02 3.61 19.04
CA PRO A 114 12.79 2.87 19.25
C PRO A 114 12.21 2.39 17.91
N VAL A 115 11.98 1.08 17.80
CA VAL A 115 11.34 0.43 16.65
C VAL A 115 10.09 -0.29 17.13
N LEU A 116 8.97 -0.09 16.43
CA LEU A 116 7.71 -0.76 16.68
C LEU A 116 7.33 -1.59 15.45
N LEU A 117 7.21 -2.91 15.63
CA LEU A 117 6.69 -3.82 14.62
C LEU A 117 5.23 -4.16 14.97
N ILE A 118 4.33 -3.99 14.02
CA ILE A 118 2.89 -4.25 14.16
C ILE A 118 2.50 -5.31 13.13
N GLY A 119 1.87 -6.38 13.61
CA GLY A 119 1.41 -7.47 12.76
C GLY A 119 0.61 -8.51 13.54
N GLN A 120 0.04 -9.47 12.83
CA GLN A 120 -0.73 -10.58 13.41
C GLN A 120 0.14 -11.77 13.81
N LYS A 121 1.35 -11.86 13.25
CA LYS A 121 2.35 -12.90 13.53
C LYS A 121 3.68 -12.22 13.88
N LEU A 122 4.47 -12.91 14.71
CA LEU A 122 5.83 -12.45 15.02
C LEU A 122 6.73 -12.68 13.81
N LEU A 123 7.46 -11.64 13.42
CA LEU A 123 8.27 -11.65 12.21
C LEU A 123 9.67 -12.24 12.42
N THR A 124 10.32 -11.95 13.57
CA THR A 124 11.79 -12.04 13.66
C THR A 124 12.33 -12.62 14.97
N GLU A 125 13.56 -13.14 14.86
CA GLU A 125 14.59 -13.15 15.91
C GLU A 125 15.52 -11.94 15.67
N PRO A 126 16.06 -11.25 16.70
CA PRO A 126 15.99 -11.58 18.11
C PRO A 126 14.61 -11.33 18.73
N GLN A 127 14.39 -11.96 19.88
CA GLN A 127 13.17 -11.80 20.66
C GLN A 127 12.96 -10.31 20.97
N PRO A 128 11.74 -9.76 20.77
CA PRO A 128 11.51 -8.34 20.98
C PRO A 128 11.75 -7.95 22.45
N ASP A 129 12.26 -6.74 22.68
CA ASP A 129 12.45 -6.18 24.03
C ASP A 129 11.13 -6.16 24.83
N ALA A 130 10.03 -5.92 24.13
CA ALA A 130 8.67 -5.95 24.67
C ALA A 130 7.69 -6.52 23.63
N LEU A 131 6.78 -7.38 24.11
CA LEU A 131 5.68 -7.91 23.31
C LEU A 131 4.34 -7.39 23.85
N PHE A 132 3.65 -6.60 23.03
CA PHE A 132 2.31 -6.10 23.34
C PHE A 132 1.26 -6.89 22.56
N VAL A 133 0.56 -7.79 23.24
CA VAL A 133 -0.56 -8.53 22.66
C VAL A 133 -1.84 -7.73 22.87
N LEU A 134 -2.49 -7.32 21.78
CA LEU A 134 -3.80 -6.67 21.85
C LEU A 134 -4.88 -7.71 22.14
N ALA A 135 -5.30 -7.77 23.39
CA ALA A 135 -6.41 -8.63 23.81
C ALA A 135 -7.75 -8.11 23.27
N PRO A 136 -8.71 -8.99 22.97
CA PRO A 136 -10.09 -8.59 22.73
C PRO A 136 -10.66 -7.84 23.94
N PHE A 137 -11.70 -7.03 23.72
CA PHE A 137 -12.34 -6.29 24.81
C PHE A 137 -12.84 -7.25 25.89
N ALA A 138 -12.54 -6.92 27.14
CA ALA A 138 -13.18 -7.53 28.30
C ALA A 138 -14.48 -6.79 28.65
N ALA A 139 -15.24 -7.32 29.61
CA ALA A 139 -16.56 -6.79 29.97
C ALA A 139 -16.52 -5.33 30.46
N ASP A 140 -15.50 -4.96 31.24
CA ASP A 140 -15.26 -3.61 31.72
C ASP A 140 -14.95 -2.63 30.57
N THR A 141 -14.11 -3.07 29.63
CA THR A 141 -13.74 -2.31 28.44
C THR A 141 -14.94 -2.13 27.51
N LEU A 142 -15.77 -3.17 27.35
CA LEU A 142 -17.02 -3.09 26.61
C LEU A 142 -17.99 -2.10 27.26
N ALA A 143 -18.19 -2.15 28.57
CA ALA A 143 -19.05 -1.23 29.28
C ALA A 143 -18.59 0.24 29.10
N ALA A 144 -17.28 0.49 29.21
CA ALA A 144 -16.70 1.81 28.94
C ALA A 144 -16.88 2.24 27.48
N PHE A 145 -16.72 1.32 26.53
CA PHE A 145 -16.92 1.57 25.10
C PHE A 145 -18.38 1.93 24.77
N LEU A 146 -19.35 1.17 25.29
CA LEU A 146 -20.78 1.45 25.14
C LEU A 146 -21.17 2.78 25.81
N GLY A 147 -20.63 3.05 27.00
CA GLY A 147 -20.85 4.30 27.73
C GLY A 147 -20.40 5.54 26.94
N ARG A 148 -19.24 5.48 26.27
CA ARG A 148 -18.77 6.56 25.37
C ARG A 148 -19.68 6.74 24.17
N ALA A 149 -20.26 5.66 23.65
CA ALA A 149 -21.21 5.69 22.56
C ALA A 149 -22.64 6.06 23.00
N GLN A 150 -22.86 6.31 24.31
CA GLN A 150 -24.17 6.59 24.90
C GLN A 150 -25.20 5.48 24.65
N VAL A 151 -24.75 4.23 24.49
CA VAL A 151 -25.62 3.07 24.32
C VAL A 151 -25.82 2.40 25.67
N GLN A 152 -27.09 2.31 26.10
CA GLN A 152 -27.45 1.62 27.33
C GLN A 152 -27.91 0.19 27.01
N LEU A 153 -27.15 -0.78 27.49
CA LEU A 153 -27.51 -2.20 27.45
C LEU A 153 -27.48 -2.77 28.87
N GLU A 154 -28.42 -3.65 29.18
CA GLU A 154 -28.41 -4.38 30.45
C GLU A 154 -27.19 -5.30 30.54
N PRO A 155 -26.71 -5.66 31.75
CA PRO A 155 -25.53 -6.52 31.91
C PRO A 155 -25.61 -7.86 31.15
N ILE A 156 -26.81 -8.46 31.06
CA ILE A 156 -27.03 -9.70 30.31
C ILE A 156 -26.82 -9.48 28.80
N GLN A 157 -27.33 -8.37 28.26
CA GLN A 157 -27.18 -8.01 26.85
C GLN A 157 -25.71 -7.68 26.51
N GLN A 158 -25.00 -7.01 27.43
CA GLN A 158 -23.56 -6.77 27.28
C GLN A 158 -22.78 -8.08 27.25
N ALA A 159 -23.08 -9.03 28.14
CA ALA A 159 -22.47 -10.35 28.14
C ALA A 159 -22.76 -11.13 26.84
N HIS A 160 -23.99 -11.04 26.31
CA HIS A 160 -24.35 -11.62 25.02
C HIS A 160 -23.57 -11.00 23.86
N LEU A 161 -23.52 -9.67 23.79
CA LEU A 161 -22.76 -8.94 22.77
C LEU A 161 -21.28 -9.31 22.82
N LEU A 162 -20.71 -9.40 24.02
CA LEU A 162 -19.32 -9.78 24.21
C LEU A 162 -19.05 -11.21 23.74
N ARG A 163 -19.90 -12.17 24.12
CA ARG A 163 -19.79 -13.57 23.67
C ARG A 163 -19.89 -13.68 22.15
N PHE A 164 -20.79 -12.90 21.56
CA PHE A 164 -21.09 -12.94 20.14
C PHE A 164 -19.98 -12.32 19.27
N THR A 165 -19.43 -11.19 19.70
CA THR A 165 -18.30 -10.52 19.03
C THR A 165 -16.94 -11.06 19.43
N ARG A 166 -16.89 -11.87 20.49
CA ARG A 166 -15.66 -12.31 21.18
C ARG A 166 -14.76 -11.13 21.57
N GLY A 167 -15.35 -9.97 21.85
CA GLY A 167 -14.62 -8.74 22.17
C GLY A 167 -13.90 -8.09 20.98
N ASN A 168 -14.18 -8.49 19.73
CA ASN A 168 -13.56 -7.89 18.55
C ASN A 168 -14.02 -6.42 18.37
N PRO A 169 -13.10 -5.43 18.40
CA PRO A 169 -13.47 -4.01 18.32
C PRO A 169 -14.15 -3.61 17.02
N LEU A 170 -13.80 -4.22 15.89
CA LEU A 170 -14.45 -3.94 14.60
C LEU A 170 -15.91 -4.40 14.61
N LEU A 171 -16.18 -5.63 15.06
CA LEU A 171 -17.55 -6.14 15.14
C LEU A 171 -18.39 -5.29 16.11
N LEU A 172 -17.83 -4.91 17.26
CA LEU A 172 -18.48 -4.01 18.22
C LEU A 172 -18.81 -2.63 17.61
N ARG A 173 -17.92 -2.07 16.79
CA ARG A 173 -18.20 -0.81 16.06
C ARG A 173 -19.35 -0.97 15.07
N LEU A 174 -19.40 -2.08 14.32
CA LEU A 174 -20.51 -2.35 13.39
C LEU A 174 -21.85 -2.52 14.12
N PHE A 175 -21.82 -3.10 15.31
CA PHE A 175 -22.99 -3.13 16.18
C PHE A 175 -23.47 -1.74 16.60
N LEU A 176 -22.55 -0.85 16.98
CA LEU A 176 -22.92 0.54 17.26
C LEU A 176 -23.48 1.24 16.03
N ALA A 177 -22.92 0.98 14.84
CA ALA A 177 -23.42 1.53 13.58
C ALA A 177 -24.87 1.11 13.29
N LEU A 178 -25.22 -0.15 13.59
CA LEU A 178 -26.59 -0.65 13.49
C LEU A 178 -27.54 0.09 14.44
N GLN A 179 -27.16 0.23 15.71
CA GLN A 179 -27.98 0.95 16.71
C GLN A 179 -28.22 2.40 16.32
N GLN A 180 -27.20 3.08 15.79
CA GLN A 180 -27.31 4.48 15.34
C GLN A 180 -28.26 4.67 14.15
N ARG A 181 -28.66 3.58 13.49
CA ARG A 181 -29.62 3.59 12.37
C ARG A 181 -30.96 2.97 12.75
N ASP A 182 -31.30 3.05 14.03
CA ASP A 182 -32.56 2.59 14.61
C ASP A 182 -32.85 1.09 14.38
N ALA A 183 -31.81 0.28 14.13
CA ALA A 183 -31.94 -1.17 14.23
C ALA A 183 -31.95 -1.56 15.71
N SER A 184 -33.00 -2.26 16.16
CA SER A 184 -33.07 -2.73 17.56
C SER A 184 -31.91 -3.68 17.86
N LEU A 185 -30.93 -3.20 18.66
CA LEU A 185 -29.83 -4.01 19.17
C LEU A 185 -30.33 -5.23 19.95
N VAL A 186 -31.40 -5.04 20.73
CA VAL A 186 -31.96 -6.06 21.61
C VAL A 186 -32.57 -7.19 20.78
N GLU A 187 -33.42 -6.87 19.81
CA GLU A 187 -34.02 -7.86 18.91
C GLU A 187 -32.97 -8.59 18.07
N SER A 188 -31.94 -7.86 17.64
CA SER A 188 -30.81 -8.46 16.92
C SER A 188 -30.10 -9.49 17.81
N LEU A 189 -29.78 -9.15 19.06
CA LEU A 189 -29.10 -10.05 19.99
C LEU A 189 -29.97 -11.25 20.41
N GLU A 190 -31.29 -11.08 20.52
CA GLU A 190 -32.23 -12.15 20.90
C GLU A 190 -32.47 -13.18 19.79
N THR A 191 -32.43 -12.75 18.53
CA THR A 191 -32.68 -13.62 17.37
C THR A 191 -31.46 -14.44 16.93
N MET A 192 -30.31 -14.25 17.57
CA MET A 192 -29.04 -14.81 17.11
C MET A 192 -28.59 -16.04 17.90
N GLN A 193 -28.37 -17.15 17.18
CA GLN A 193 -27.94 -18.43 17.74
C GLN A 193 -26.47 -18.78 17.44
N THR A 194 -25.84 -18.13 16.47
CA THR A 194 -24.45 -18.36 16.05
C THR A 194 -23.59 -17.12 16.28
N PRO A 195 -22.26 -17.20 16.45
CA PRO A 195 -21.38 -16.03 16.56
C PRO A 195 -21.43 -15.15 15.29
N ALA A 196 -21.22 -13.83 15.43
CA ALA A 196 -21.14 -12.96 14.24
C ALA A 196 -19.94 -13.32 13.39
N ALA A 197 -20.21 -13.44 12.10
CA ALA A 197 -19.22 -13.13 11.10
C ALA A 197 -19.46 -11.69 10.57
N LEU A 198 -18.40 -11.11 10.01
CA LEU A 198 -18.38 -9.73 9.52
C LEU A 198 -19.44 -9.49 8.43
N ASP A 199 -19.63 -10.48 7.56
CA ASP A 199 -20.64 -10.52 6.50
C ASP A 199 -22.06 -10.41 7.03
N TRP A 200 -22.38 -11.09 8.13
CA TRP A 200 -23.69 -11.02 8.76
C TRP A 200 -24.03 -9.58 9.19
N LEU A 201 -23.09 -8.90 9.86
CA LEU A 201 -23.29 -7.52 10.33
C LEU A 201 -23.45 -6.55 9.16
N LEU A 202 -22.65 -6.70 8.10
CA LEU A 202 -22.79 -5.86 6.91
C LEU A 202 -24.12 -6.09 6.18
N LEU A 203 -24.57 -7.35 6.07
CA LEU A 203 -25.87 -7.67 5.46
C LEU A 203 -27.03 -7.01 6.22
N ARG A 204 -26.95 -6.95 7.55
CA ARG A 204 -27.94 -6.26 8.39
C ARG A 204 -27.85 -4.75 8.34
N LEU A 205 -26.65 -4.18 8.17
CA LEU A 205 -26.47 -2.73 8.10
C LEU A 205 -26.94 -2.18 6.75
N ARG A 206 -26.79 -2.96 5.67
CA ARG A 206 -27.06 -2.55 4.30
C ARG A 206 -28.46 -1.93 4.06
N PRO A 207 -29.59 -2.47 4.57
CA PRO A 207 -30.91 -1.86 4.40
C PRO A 207 -31.04 -0.48 5.04
N HIS A 208 -30.17 -0.15 6.00
CA HIS A 208 -30.17 1.12 6.72
C HIS A 208 -29.21 2.16 6.12
N LEU A 209 -28.43 1.76 5.12
CA LEU A 209 -27.57 2.66 4.36
C LEU A 209 -28.34 3.22 3.16
N THR A 210 -28.16 4.51 2.93
CA THR A 210 -28.65 5.17 1.73
C THR A 210 -27.93 4.64 0.50
N ARG A 211 -28.56 4.78 -0.68
CA ARG A 211 -27.93 4.38 -1.95
C ARG A 211 -26.57 5.05 -2.17
N GLN A 212 -26.43 6.32 -1.76
CA GLN A 212 -25.18 7.07 -1.90
C GLN A 212 -24.07 6.52 -1.01
N GLU A 213 -24.40 6.10 0.21
CA GLU A 213 -23.45 5.46 1.14
C GLU A 213 -22.98 4.11 0.61
N VAL A 214 -23.90 3.28 0.10
CA VAL A 214 -23.55 1.99 -0.52
C VAL A 214 -22.66 2.18 -1.74
N THR A 215 -22.97 3.14 -2.61
CA THR A 215 -22.12 3.47 -3.77
C THR A 215 -20.73 3.90 -3.30
N LEU A 216 -20.63 4.78 -2.30
CA LEU A 216 -19.36 5.25 -1.76
C LEU A 216 -18.53 4.11 -1.13
N LEU A 217 -19.17 3.17 -0.43
CA LEU A 217 -18.49 2.00 0.12
C LEU A 217 -17.90 1.12 -0.99
N HIS A 218 -18.61 0.91 -2.10
CA HIS A 218 -18.07 0.17 -3.25
C HIS A 218 -16.95 0.92 -3.96
N GLU A 219 -17.08 2.24 -4.12
CA GLU A 219 -16.02 3.10 -4.68
C GLU A 219 -14.76 3.07 -3.82
N LEU A 220 -14.89 3.11 -2.49
CA LEU A 220 -13.75 2.99 -1.58
C LEU A 220 -13.14 1.58 -1.59
N ALA A 221 -13.96 0.54 -1.78
CA ALA A 221 -13.50 -0.85 -1.72
C ALA A 221 -12.50 -1.23 -2.83
N VAL A 222 -12.46 -0.50 -3.96
CA VAL A 222 -11.48 -0.77 -5.02
C VAL A 222 -10.08 -0.22 -4.72
N PHE A 223 -9.93 0.73 -3.79
CA PHE A 223 -8.63 1.25 -3.39
C PHE A 223 -7.98 0.30 -2.39
N GLN A 224 -6.75 -0.15 -2.69
CA GLN A 224 -5.98 -1.03 -1.81
C GLN A 224 -5.52 -0.37 -0.50
N ASP A 225 -5.54 0.97 -0.47
CA ASP A 225 -5.08 1.82 0.62
C ASP A 225 -6.05 2.99 0.86
N ALA A 226 -5.66 3.91 1.74
CA ALA A 226 -6.35 5.19 1.87
C ALA A 226 -6.45 5.91 0.52
N ALA A 227 -7.64 6.43 0.24
CA ALA A 227 -7.99 7.13 -0.97
C ALA A 227 -8.15 8.64 -0.72
N PRO A 228 -7.80 9.50 -1.69
CA PRO A 228 -7.96 10.95 -1.56
C PRO A 228 -9.43 11.35 -1.34
N ARG A 229 -9.71 12.02 -0.23
CA ARG A 229 -11.05 12.42 0.20
C ARG A 229 -11.75 13.34 -0.80
N ASP A 230 -10.97 14.16 -1.50
CA ASP A 230 -11.43 15.18 -2.44
C ASP A 230 -11.99 14.61 -3.75
N ILE A 231 -11.83 13.31 -3.99
CA ILE A 231 -12.49 12.58 -5.09
C ILE A 231 -14.02 12.65 -4.93
N TRP A 232 -14.52 12.64 -3.70
CA TRP A 232 -15.95 12.62 -3.41
C TRP A 232 -16.49 14.01 -3.11
N ARG A 233 -17.27 14.54 -4.06
CA ARG A 233 -18.02 15.79 -3.90
C ARG A 233 -19.14 15.68 -2.86
N ASN A 234 -19.65 14.48 -2.61
CA ASN A 234 -20.72 14.25 -1.64
C ASN A 234 -20.17 14.08 -0.22
N HIS A 235 -19.88 15.20 0.43
CA HIS A 235 -19.35 15.20 1.80
C HIS A 235 -20.33 14.65 2.84
N LYS A 236 -21.65 14.65 2.58
CA LYS A 236 -22.66 14.16 3.53
C LYS A 236 -22.60 12.65 3.70
N ALA A 237 -22.58 11.90 2.59
CA ALA A 237 -22.49 10.44 2.64
C ALA A 237 -21.18 9.99 3.32
N LEU A 238 -20.06 10.61 2.96
CA LEU A 238 -18.77 10.32 3.57
C LEU A 238 -18.75 10.63 5.07
N GLN A 239 -19.24 11.80 5.48
CA GLN A 239 -19.32 12.17 6.89
C GLN A 239 -20.21 11.20 7.67
N SER A 240 -21.32 10.76 7.08
CA SER A 240 -22.20 9.79 7.72
C SER A 240 -21.52 8.43 7.90
N LEU A 241 -20.84 7.91 6.89
CA LEU A 241 -20.04 6.68 6.99
C LEU A 241 -18.90 6.79 8.03
N GLN A 242 -18.31 7.98 8.18
CA GLN A 242 -17.32 8.27 9.22
C GLN A 242 -17.93 8.27 10.61
N THR A 243 -19.09 8.88 10.80
CA THR A 243 -19.84 8.84 12.07
C THR A 243 -20.19 7.41 12.46
N LEU A 244 -20.58 6.58 11.49
CA LEU A 244 -20.84 5.15 11.68
C LEU A 244 -19.55 4.32 11.91
N GLY A 245 -18.37 4.91 11.76
CA GLY A 245 -17.09 4.21 11.91
C GLY A 245 -16.80 3.18 10.82
N LEU A 246 -17.51 3.21 9.69
CA LEU A 246 -17.27 2.34 8.53
C LEU A 246 -16.10 2.84 7.68
N VAL A 247 -15.88 4.16 7.68
CA VAL A 247 -14.79 4.83 6.97
C VAL A 247 -13.99 5.63 7.99
N ALA A 248 -12.66 5.55 7.93
CA ALA A 248 -11.77 6.34 8.78
C ALA A 248 -11.13 7.47 7.96
N ALA A 249 -10.95 8.63 8.59
CA ALA A 249 -10.00 9.63 8.06
C ALA A 249 -8.58 9.17 8.40
N VAL A 250 -7.71 9.11 7.40
CA VAL A 250 -6.31 8.70 7.56
C VAL A 250 -5.44 9.87 7.12
N GLY A 251 -4.68 10.44 8.06
CA GLY A 251 -3.86 11.63 7.78
C GLY A 251 -4.66 12.82 7.24
N THR A 252 -3.98 13.72 6.53
CA THR A 252 -4.60 14.91 5.94
C THR A 252 -5.20 14.59 4.58
N GLY A 253 -6.53 14.59 4.49
CA GLY A 253 -7.23 14.52 3.22
C GLY A 253 -7.33 13.12 2.61
N MET A 254 -7.02 12.05 3.36
CA MET A 254 -7.27 10.67 2.91
C MET A 254 -8.35 10.00 3.76
N VAL A 255 -9.02 9.03 3.16
CA VAL A 255 -10.02 8.19 3.83
C VAL A 255 -9.80 6.73 3.48
N ALA A 256 -10.04 5.83 4.42
CA ALA A 256 -9.84 4.40 4.21
C ALA A 256 -11.00 3.59 4.78
N LEU A 257 -11.24 2.43 4.17
CA LEU A 257 -12.01 1.36 4.79
C LEU A 257 -11.10 0.54 5.71
N HIS A 258 -11.70 -0.10 6.71
CA HIS A 258 -10.99 -1.17 7.41
C HIS A 258 -10.67 -2.30 6.42
N PRO A 259 -9.45 -2.89 6.40
CA PRO A 259 -9.06 -3.91 5.40
C PRO A 259 -10.05 -5.08 5.30
N ALA A 260 -10.50 -5.61 6.43
CA ALA A 260 -11.52 -6.66 6.46
C ALA A 260 -12.87 -6.24 5.81
N LEU A 261 -13.28 -4.98 5.95
CA LEU A 261 -14.49 -4.47 5.30
C LEU A 261 -14.26 -4.28 3.80
N GLN A 262 -13.11 -3.75 3.42
CA GLN A 262 -12.73 -3.53 2.03
C GLN A 262 -12.75 -4.84 1.24
N GLN A 263 -12.10 -5.90 1.75
CA GLN A 263 -12.07 -7.21 1.09
C GLN A 263 -13.47 -7.78 0.88
N LEU A 264 -14.29 -7.72 1.94
CA LEU A 264 -15.66 -8.22 1.90
C LEU A 264 -16.55 -7.43 0.92
N LEU A 265 -16.46 -6.10 0.95
CA LEU A 265 -17.21 -5.22 0.05
C LEU A 265 -16.76 -5.39 -1.40
N TYR A 266 -15.45 -5.47 -1.65
CA TYR A 266 -14.90 -5.69 -2.99
C TYR A 266 -15.41 -6.99 -3.62
N GLY A 267 -15.48 -8.07 -2.83
CA GLY A 267 -16.05 -9.35 -3.26
C GLY A 267 -17.52 -9.27 -3.69
N GLN A 268 -18.29 -8.32 -3.15
CA GLN A 268 -19.71 -8.13 -3.48
C GLN A 268 -19.94 -7.29 -4.73
N ILE A 269 -18.93 -6.59 -5.24
CA ILE A 269 -19.08 -5.74 -6.44
C ILE A 269 -19.22 -6.66 -7.66
N PRO A 270 -20.21 -6.46 -8.56
CA PRO A 270 -20.28 -7.20 -9.82
C PRO A 270 -19.05 -6.94 -10.72
N PRO A 271 -18.55 -7.93 -11.49
CA PRO A 271 -17.33 -7.77 -12.30
C PRO A 271 -17.36 -6.56 -13.26
N THR A 272 -18.47 -6.32 -13.95
CA THR A 272 -18.64 -5.17 -14.85
C THR A 272 -18.57 -3.84 -14.11
N GLN A 273 -19.11 -3.78 -12.90
CA GLN A 273 -19.02 -2.59 -12.06
C GLN A 273 -17.61 -2.39 -11.50
N ARG A 274 -16.89 -3.48 -11.15
CA ARG A 274 -15.48 -3.38 -10.71
C ARG A 274 -14.62 -2.72 -11.76
N ILE A 275 -14.76 -3.11 -13.04
CA ILE A 275 -14.04 -2.50 -14.15
C ILE A 275 -14.25 -0.98 -14.16
N THR A 276 -15.50 -0.53 -14.15
CA THR A 276 -15.82 0.91 -14.14
C THR A 276 -15.24 1.64 -12.93
N LEU A 277 -15.32 1.04 -11.74
CA LEU A 277 -14.80 1.63 -10.51
C LEU A 277 -13.27 1.71 -10.52
N HIS A 278 -12.58 0.69 -11.02
CA HIS A 278 -11.13 0.73 -11.19
C HIS A 278 -10.71 1.83 -12.17
N LEU A 279 -11.40 1.99 -13.30
CA LEU A 279 -11.08 3.06 -14.25
C LEU A 279 -11.31 4.46 -13.65
N ALA A 280 -12.38 4.65 -12.87
CA ALA A 280 -12.62 5.91 -12.17
C ALA A 280 -11.54 6.20 -11.12
N ALA A 281 -11.12 5.19 -10.35
CA ALA A 281 -10.03 5.31 -9.39
C ALA A 281 -8.69 5.61 -10.07
N ALA A 282 -8.39 4.97 -11.21
CA ALA A 282 -7.18 5.21 -11.99
C ALA A 282 -7.08 6.68 -12.40
N GLN A 283 -8.14 7.23 -12.98
CA GLN A 283 -8.18 8.63 -13.39
C GLN A 283 -7.96 9.57 -12.21
N ALA A 284 -8.68 9.35 -11.10
CA ALA A 284 -8.56 10.18 -9.92
C ALA A 284 -7.14 10.17 -9.31
N LEU A 285 -6.46 9.03 -9.36
CA LEU A 285 -5.07 8.90 -8.90
C LEU A 285 -4.07 9.54 -9.87
N ALA A 286 -4.27 9.38 -11.18
CA ALA A 286 -3.43 9.99 -12.20
C ALA A 286 -3.48 11.53 -12.14
N GLU A 287 -4.67 12.12 -11.95
CA GLU A 287 -4.85 13.57 -11.77
C GLU A 287 -4.09 14.13 -10.55
N ARG A 288 -3.77 13.27 -9.57
CA ARG A 288 -3.03 13.61 -8.34
C ARG A 288 -1.56 13.19 -8.38
N GLY A 289 -1.07 12.75 -9.54
CA GLY A 289 0.31 12.33 -9.72
C GLY A 289 0.67 11.05 -8.96
N ARG A 290 -0.27 10.11 -8.82
CA ARG A 290 -0.06 8.79 -8.19
C ARG A 290 0.00 7.72 -9.27
N PHE A 291 1.00 7.79 -10.16
CA PHE A 291 0.95 7.09 -11.44
C PHE A 291 1.13 5.57 -11.33
N THR A 292 1.97 5.06 -10.44
CA THR A 292 2.09 3.60 -10.21
C THR A 292 0.78 3.00 -9.72
N ARG A 293 0.09 3.67 -8.79
CA ARG A 293 -1.23 3.24 -8.31
C ARG A 293 -2.30 3.37 -9.39
N ALA A 294 -2.28 4.46 -10.15
CA ALA A 294 -3.19 4.64 -11.29
C ALA A 294 -3.02 3.54 -12.34
N ALA A 295 -1.77 3.17 -12.66
CA ALA A 295 -1.44 2.09 -13.58
C ALA A 295 -2.01 0.75 -13.13
N TRP A 296 -1.90 0.42 -11.83
CA TRP A 296 -2.54 -0.78 -11.28
C TRP A 296 -4.05 -0.77 -11.51
N HIS A 297 -4.71 0.34 -11.21
CA HIS A 297 -6.15 0.47 -11.44
C HIS A 297 -6.54 0.42 -12.93
N TYR A 298 -5.73 0.97 -13.85
CA TYR A 298 -5.97 0.84 -15.29
C TYR A 298 -5.88 -0.62 -15.75
N ILE A 299 -4.91 -1.39 -15.26
CA ILE A 299 -4.79 -2.82 -15.56
C ILE A 299 -5.99 -3.60 -15.03
N GLN A 300 -6.41 -3.37 -13.78
CA GLN A 300 -7.62 -3.99 -13.21
C GLN A 300 -8.90 -3.58 -13.95
N GLY A 301 -8.91 -2.37 -14.52
CA GLY A 301 -9.98 -1.87 -15.38
C GLY A 301 -9.92 -2.37 -16.83
N GLY A 302 -9.00 -3.26 -17.17
CA GLY A 302 -8.86 -3.83 -18.53
C GLY A 302 -8.34 -2.83 -19.57
N ARG A 303 -7.60 -1.80 -19.14
CA ARG A 303 -7.01 -0.76 -20.01
C ARG A 303 -5.48 -0.67 -19.80
N PRO A 304 -4.72 -1.76 -20.03
CA PRO A 304 -3.28 -1.79 -19.78
C PRO A 304 -2.50 -0.76 -20.62
N GLU A 305 -3.00 -0.38 -21.79
CA GLU A 305 -2.39 0.67 -22.62
C GLU A 305 -2.37 2.02 -21.91
N LEU A 306 -3.45 2.37 -21.19
CA LEU A 306 -3.49 3.61 -20.40
C LEU A 306 -2.52 3.55 -19.22
N ALA A 307 -2.34 2.37 -18.62
CA ALA A 307 -1.36 2.16 -17.57
C ALA A 307 0.07 2.44 -18.09
N VAL A 308 0.43 1.85 -19.24
CA VAL A 308 1.75 2.00 -19.86
C VAL A 308 2.02 3.48 -20.16
N TRP A 309 1.12 4.17 -20.85
CA TRP A 309 1.35 5.56 -21.25
C TRP A 309 1.33 6.54 -20.09
N SER A 310 0.44 6.34 -19.11
CA SER A 310 0.38 7.18 -17.92
C SER A 310 1.68 7.11 -17.13
N TRP A 311 2.24 5.91 -16.95
CA TRP A 311 3.49 5.73 -16.23
C TRP A 311 4.71 6.14 -17.05
N TYR A 312 4.79 5.73 -18.33
CA TYR A 312 5.91 6.06 -19.22
C TYR A 312 6.19 7.56 -19.29
N SER A 313 5.14 8.39 -19.31
CA SER A 313 5.24 9.85 -19.35
C SER A 313 5.82 10.46 -18.06
N HIS A 314 5.74 9.74 -16.94
CA HIS A 314 6.18 10.19 -15.61
C HIS A 314 7.24 9.27 -14.99
N ARG A 315 7.86 8.40 -15.80
CA ARG A 315 8.76 7.33 -15.32
C ARG A 315 9.91 7.83 -14.45
N GLN A 316 10.54 8.94 -14.83
CA GLN A 316 11.65 9.51 -14.06
C GLN A 316 11.19 9.90 -12.64
N GLN A 317 10.08 10.62 -12.55
CA GLN A 317 9.48 11.01 -11.28
C GLN A 317 9.07 9.80 -10.42
N GLU A 318 8.54 8.73 -11.01
CA GLU A 318 8.14 7.53 -10.26
C GLU A 318 9.35 6.71 -9.80
N MET A 319 10.41 6.64 -10.61
CA MET A 319 11.68 6.01 -10.22
C MET A 319 12.36 6.75 -9.08
N GLU A 320 12.38 8.08 -9.11
CA GLU A 320 12.87 8.95 -8.02
C GLU A 320 12.03 8.83 -6.73
N GLN A 321 10.81 8.30 -6.82
CA GLN A 321 9.96 7.97 -5.67
C GLN A 321 10.11 6.51 -5.22
N GLY A 322 11.10 5.79 -5.73
CA GLY A 322 11.35 4.40 -5.37
C GLY A 322 10.31 3.40 -5.90
N GLN A 323 9.55 3.74 -6.94
CA GLN A 323 8.49 2.86 -7.47
C GLN A 323 9.01 1.85 -8.51
N ALA A 324 10.32 1.77 -8.75
CA ALA A 324 10.90 0.98 -9.82
C ALA A 324 10.56 -0.51 -9.71
N SER A 325 10.75 -1.13 -8.53
CA SER A 325 10.50 -2.55 -8.32
C SER A 325 9.02 -2.91 -8.43
N ALA A 326 8.15 -2.15 -7.75
CA ALA A 326 6.69 -2.35 -7.86
C ALA A 326 6.18 -2.16 -9.30
N THR A 327 6.74 -1.19 -10.03
CA THR A 327 6.43 -0.98 -11.43
C THR A 327 6.86 -2.16 -12.29
N LEU A 328 8.06 -2.69 -12.07
CA LEU A 328 8.54 -3.87 -12.79
C LEU A 328 7.58 -5.05 -12.61
N ASP A 329 7.20 -5.36 -11.37
CA ASP A 329 6.27 -6.45 -11.06
C ASP A 329 4.87 -6.22 -11.63
N LEU A 330 4.44 -4.95 -11.70
CA LEU A 330 3.17 -4.56 -12.29
C LEU A 330 3.12 -4.76 -13.81
N PHE A 331 4.17 -4.37 -14.53
CA PHE A 331 4.19 -4.33 -15.99
C PHE A 331 4.79 -5.58 -16.64
N LEU A 332 5.66 -6.33 -15.95
CA LEU A 332 6.30 -7.52 -16.49
C LEU A 332 5.29 -8.60 -16.97
N PRO A 333 4.17 -8.88 -16.26
CA PRO A 333 3.16 -9.81 -16.75
C PRO A 333 2.50 -9.41 -18.08
N LEU A 334 2.53 -8.12 -18.43
CA LEU A 334 1.94 -7.62 -19.67
C LEU A 334 2.76 -7.98 -20.92
N VAL A 335 4.04 -8.36 -20.77
CA VAL A 335 4.88 -8.81 -21.90
C VAL A 335 4.30 -10.04 -22.60
N GLN A 336 3.56 -10.87 -21.86
CA GLN A 336 2.91 -12.07 -22.39
C GLN A 336 1.47 -11.80 -22.88
N GLN A 337 0.98 -10.57 -22.75
CA GLN A 337 -0.37 -10.18 -23.13
C GLN A 337 -0.30 -9.36 -24.43
N ALA A 338 -1.23 -9.61 -25.35
CA ALA A 338 -1.35 -8.79 -26.55
C ALA A 338 -1.89 -7.41 -26.16
N LEU A 339 -1.08 -6.37 -26.37
CA LEU A 339 -1.53 -4.98 -26.23
C LEU A 339 -2.28 -4.54 -27.50
N PRO A 340 -3.14 -3.51 -27.42
CA PRO A 340 -4.00 -3.13 -28.54
C PRO A 340 -3.25 -2.70 -29.81
N THR A 341 -2.07 -2.08 -29.66
CA THR A 341 -1.28 -1.57 -30.78
C THR A 341 0.21 -1.87 -30.63
N ALA A 342 0.93 -1.85 -31.75
CA ALA A 342 2.40 -1.97 -31.77
C ALA A 342 3.11 -0.75 -31.14
N ASP A 343 2.45 0.40 -31.03
CA ASP A 343 2.99 1.55 -30.27
C ASP A 343 2.96 1.25 -28.76
N ASP A 344 1.91 0.59 -28.27
CA ASP A 344 1.79 0.20 -26.86
C ASP A 344 2.85 -0.83 -26.47
N GLU A 345 3.11 -1.82 -27.34
CA GLU A 345 4.18 -2.82 -27.14
C GLU A 345 5.57 -2.17 -27.10
N ARG A 346 5.82 -1.18 -27.97
CA ARG A 346 7.07 -0.40 -27.96
C ARG A 346 7.21 0.42 -26.69
N ALA A 347 6.15 1.10 -26.26
CA ALA A 347 6.16 1.87 -25.02
C ALA A 347 6.41 0.96 -23.80
N LEU A 348 5.80 -0.23 -23.76
CA LEU A 348 6.05 -1.23 -22.72
C LEU A 348 7.51 -1.71 -22.73
N ALA A 349 8.09 -1.99 -23.90
CA ALA A 349 9.48 -2.41 -24.02
C ALA A 349 10.46 -1.32 -23.52
N LEU A 350 10.24 -0.06 -23.90
CA LEU A 350 11.04 1.08 -23.43
C LEU A 350 10.84 1.36 -21.94
N LEU A 351 9.68 1.05 -21.38
CA LEU A 351 9.40 1.16 -19.95
C LEU A 351 10.16 0.07 -19.16
N LEU A 352 10.09 -1.19 -19.61
CA LEU A 352 10.61 -2.34 -18.88
C LEU A 352 12.13 -2.51 -18.99
N ALA A 353 12.74 -2.16 -20.13
CA ALA A 353 14.17 -2.29 -20.34
C ALA A 353 15.03 -1.67 -19.21
N PRO A 354 14.87 -0.38 -18.86
CA PRO A 354 15.62 0.23 -17.76
C PRO A 354 15.26 -0.36 -16.38
N LEU A 355 14.01 -0.77 -16.17
CA LEU A 355 13.60 -1.41 -14.91
C LEU A 355 14.25 -2.79 -14.72
N LEU A 356 14.34 -3.58 -15.80
CA LEU A 356 15.03 -4.87 -15.81
C LEU A 356 16.53 -4.70 -15.58
N ALA A 357 17.16 -3.69 -16.21
CA ALA A 357 18.55 -3.33 -15.98
C ALA A 357 18.84 -3.13 -14.48
N ARG A 358 18.07 -2.24 -13.84
CA ARG A 358 18.16 -1.94 -12.41
C ARG A 358 17.91 -3.12 -11.49
N ALA A 359 17.13 -4.10 -11.95
CA ALA A 359 16.90 -5.35 -11.24
C ALA A 359 18.03 -6.38 -11.45
N GLY A 360 19.14 -6.01 -12.10
CA GLY A 360 20.24 -6.91 -12.45
C GLY A 360 19.91 -7.88 -13.59
N ARG A 361 18.84 -7.59 -14.36
CA ARG A 361 18.28 -8.42 -15.43
C ARG A 361 18.47 -7.75 -16.81
N ALA A 362 19.59 -7.04 -17.00
CA ALA A 362 19.90 -6.30 -18.22
C ALA A 362 19.81 -7.14 -19.50
N GLN A 363 20.19 -8.43 -19.44
CA GLN A 363 20.05 -9.36 -20.57
C GLN A 363 18.59 -9.55 -21.01
N GLU A 364 17.65 -9.63 -20.04
CA GLU A 364 16.22 -9.75 -20.35
C GLU A 364 15.65 -8.46 -20.92
N GLY A 365 16.15 -7.31 -20.46
CA GLY A 365 15.84 -6.00 -21.03
C GLY A 365 16.30 -5.89 -22.48
N LEU A 366 17.52 -6.35 -22.78
CA LEU A 366 18.07 -6.36 -24.13
C LEU A 366 17.26 -7.26 -25.06
N ALA A 367 16.97 -8.49 -24.62
CA ALA A 367 16.14 -9.43 -25.36
C ALA A 367 14.72 -8.87 -25.60
N LEU A 368 14.20 -8.07 -24.66
CA LEU A 368 12.93 -7.38 -24.82
C LEU A 368 12.96 -6.32 -25.91
N LEU A 369 14.01 -5.49 -25.98
CA LEU A 369 14.15 -4.50 -27.05
C LEU A 369 14.35 -5.17 -28.41
N GLU A 370 15.09 -6.27 -28.49
CA GLU A 370 15.41 -6.95 -29.76
C GLU A 370 14.21 -7.67 -30.39
N ARG A 371 13.26 -8.17 -29.60
CA ARG A 371 12.03 -8.79 -30.14
C ARG A 371 11.01 -7.77 -30.65
N THR A 372 11.12 -6.50 -30.24
CA THR A 372 10.18 -5.45 -30.62
C THR A 372 10.58 -4.86 -31.98
N THR A 373 9.59 -4.56 -32.83
CA THR A 373 9.85 -3.93 -34.13
C THR A 373 9.93 -2.41 -33.98
N TRP A 374 11.01 -1.81 -34.47
CA TRP A 374 11.27 -0.36 -34.36
C TRP A 374 11.25 0.30 -35.73
N PRO A 375 10.39 1.31 -35.97
CA PRO A 375 10.42 2.09 -37.20
C PRO A 375 11.68 2.97 -37.24
N SER A 376 12.43 2.89 -38.33
CA SER A 376 13.74 3.55 -38.53
C SER A 376 13.71 5.08 -38.46
N GLU A 377 12.54 5.71 -38.70
CA GLU A 377 12.38 7.17 -38.67
C GLU A 377 11.51 7.64 -37.48
N SER A 378 11.25 6.78 -36.50
CA SER A 378 10.44 7.14 -35.33
C SER A 378 11.29 7.58 -34.13
N PRO A 379 10.83 8.55 -33.32
CA PRO A 379 11.47 8.88 -32.05
C PRO A 379 11.64 7.67 -31.13
N THR A 380 10.68 6.72 -31.17
CA THR A 380 10.75 5.47 -30.41
C THR A 380 11.92 4.57 -30.82
N GLY A 381 12.31 4.60 -32.10
CA GLY A 381 13.49 3.87 -32.59
C GLY A 381 14.78 4.44 -32.01
N THR A 382 14.93 5.77 -32.00
CA THR A 382 16.08 6.43 -31.37
C THR A 382 16.20 6.08 -29.88
N PHE A 383 15.10 6.18 -29.12
CA PHE A 383 15.11 5.81 -27.71
C PHE A 383 15.44 4.33 -27.48
N ALA A 384 15.01 3.44 -28.37
CA ALA A 384 15.35 2.02 -28.27
C ALA A 384 16.84 1.77 -28.54
N HIS A 385 17.44 2.49 -29.48
CA HIS A 385 18.88 2.43 -29.74
C HIS A 385 19.70 2.93 -28.53
N GLU A 386 19.30 4.06 -27.93
CA GLU A 386 19.94 4.59 -26.72
C GLU A 386 19.84 3.58 -25.56
N ALA A 387 18.65 3.08 -25.26
CA ALA A 387 18.44 2.09 -24.21
C ALA A 387 19.21 0.80 -24.46
N ARG A 388 19.34 0.36 -25.72
CA ARG A 388 20.17 -0.79 -26.10
C ARG A 388 21.64 -0.54 -25.81
N GLY A 389 22.14 0.64 -26.16
CA GLY A 389 23.53 1.04 -25.90
C GLY A 389 23.86 1.05 -24.40
N GLU A 390 22.95 1.56 -23.56
CA GLU A 390 23.07 1.57 -22.10
C GLU A 390 23.13 0.14 -21.53
N LEU A 391 22.21 -0.74 -21.96
CA LEU A 391 22.18 -2.14 -21.53
C LEU A 391 23.44 -2.91 -21.93
N LEU A 392 23.95 -2.69 -23.15
CA LEU A 392 25.18 -3.32 -23.62
C LEU A 392 26.41 -2.84 -22.84
N ALA A 393 26.48 -1.55 -22.51
CA ALA A 393 27.53 -1.00 -21.67
C ALA A 393 27.52 -1.61 -20.26
N GLU A 394 26.34 -1.79 -19.66
CA GLU A 394 26.18 -2.46 -18.36
C GLU A 394 26.64 -3.93 -18.39
N LEU A 395 26.40 -4.63 -19.49
CA LEU A 395 26.88 -5.99 -19.72
C LEU A 395 28.37 -6.07 -20.07
N GLY A 396 29.06 -4.93 -20.22
CA GLY A 396 30.47 -4.84 -20.56
C GLY A 396 30.79 -5.01 -22.05
N ASP A 397 29.80 -4.95 -22.93
CA ASP A 397 29.95 -5.08 -24.39
C ASP A 397 30.04 -3.69 -25.06
N ILE A 398 31.13 -2.98 -24.76
CA ILE A 398 31.33 -1.57 -25.14
C ILE A 398 31.40 -1.41 -26.67
N ASP A 399 31.99 -2.36 -27.38
CA ASP A 399 32.14 -2.31 -28.83
C ASP A 399 30.79 -2.38 -29.55
N ARG A 400 29.83 -3.14 -29.00
CA ARG A 400 28.45 -3.17 -29.52
C ARG A 400 27.58 -2.02 -29.04
N SER A 401 27.90 -1.41 -27.90
CA SER A 401 27.18 -0.24 -27.38
C SER A 401 27.36 1.00 -28.27
N LEU A 402 28.50 1.11 -28.96
CA LEU A 402 28.84 2.26 -29.83
C LEU A 402 28.43 2.08 -31.31
N ALA A 403 27.90 0.92 -31.68
CA ALA A 403 27.49 0.55 -33.04
C ALA A 403 25.97 0.66 -33.22
#